data_AF-W4LYE1-F1
#
_entry.id   AF-W4LYE1-F1
#
_cell.length_a   1.000
_cell.length_b   1.000
_cell.length_c   1.000
_cell.angle_alpha   90.00
_cell.angle_beta   90.00
_cell.angle_gamma   90.00
#
_symmetry.space_group_name_H-M   'P 1'
#
loop_
_entity.id
_entity.type
_entity.pdbx_description
1 polymer ?
#
loop_
_entity_poly.entity_id
_entity_poly.type
_entity_poly.pdbx_seq_one_letter_code
_entity_poly.pdbx_strand_id
1 'polypeptide(L)' 'MSVQPEQQPALALNTTVRIGLERTIRGQITAICIRATGITYEVVWWSESQRRCEWLSAAEVAAEEGHETMELGHYL' A
#
# COMPACT_ATOMS: atom_id res chain seq x y z
N MET A 1 7.13 2.07 31.93
CA MET A 1 6.26 2.63 30.87
C MET A 1 6.45 1.77 29.64
N SER A 2 5.48 0.92 29.32
CA SER A 2 5.55 0.03 28.16
C SER A 2 5.08 0.81 26.94
N VAL A 3 5.99 1.07 26.01
CA VAL A 3 5.66 1.70 24.72
C VAL A 3 4.89 0.63 23.93
N GLN A 4 3.58 0.84 23.72
CA GLN A 4 2.83 -0.02 22.82
C GLN A 4 3.39 0.20 21.41
N PRO A 5 3.74 -0.85 20.66
CA PRO A 5 4.19 -0.68 19.29
C PRO A 5 3.04 -0.03 18.51
N GLU A 6 3.31 1.10 17.84
CA GLU A 6 2.37 1.71 16.93
C GLU A 6 2.00 0.65 15.88
N GLN A 7 0.78 0.13 15.97
CA GLN A 7 0.27 -0.80 14.97
C GLN A 7 -0.01 0.03 13.72
N GLN A 8 0.84 -0.10 12.71
CA GLN A 8 0.59 0.47 11.40
C GLN A 8 -0.78 -0.05 10.91
N PRO A 9 -1.72 0.84 10.57
CA PRO A 9 -3.05 0.42 10.16
C PRO A 9 -2.96 -0.51 8.94
N ALA A 10 -3.76 -1.57 8.96
CA ALA A 10 -3.83 -2.51 7.83
C ALA A 10 -4.28 -1.77 6.57
N LEU A 11 -3.64 -2.05 5.44
CA LEU A 11 -3.95 -1.45 4.15
C LEU A 11 -4.99 -2.29 3.42
N ALA A 12 -5.88 -1.62 2.69
CA ALA A 12 -6.96 -2.28 1.96
C ALA A 12 -6.50 -2.73 0.56
N LEU A 13 -7.31 -3.60 -0.06
CA LEU A 13 -7.17 -3.91 -1.48
C LEU A 13 -7.36 -2.65 -2.32
N ASN A 14 -6.69 -2.59 -3.47
CA ASN A 14 -6.68 -1.46 -4.40
C ASN A 14 -6.09 -0.15 -3.85
N THR A 15 -5.63 -0.12 -2.59
CA THR A 15 -4.90 1.03 -2.03
C THR A 15 -3.62 1.27 -2.82
N THR A 16 -3.39 2.53 -3.18
CA THR A 16 -2.12 2.97 -3.74
C THR A 16 -1.09 3.12 -2.65
N VAL A 17 0.10 2.59 -2.91
CA VAL A 17 1.16 2.46 -1.92
C VAL A 17 2.49 2.91 -2.48
N ARG A 18 3.40 3.26 -1.56
CA ARG A 18 4.79 3.54 -1.84
C ARG A 18 5.67 2.41 -1.30
N ILE A 19 6.59 1.92 -2.13
CA ILE A 19 7.50 0.79 -1.84
C ILE A 19 8.95 1.16 -2.16
N GLY A 20 9.89 0.33 -1.70
CA GLY A 20 11.34 0.55 -1.84
C GLY A 20 11.95 1.37 -0.70
N LEU A 21 13.28 1.36 -0.58
CA LEU A 21 14.03 1.98 0.52
C LEU A 21 13.69 3.48 0.70
N GLU A 22 13.52 4.20 -0.40
CA GLU A 22 13.19 5.63 -0.41
C GLU A 22 11.70 5.92 -0.59
N ARG A 23 10.84 4.88 -0.64
CA ARG A 23 9.39 5.00 -0.89
C ARG A 23 9.04 5.76 -2.19
N THR A 24 9.91 5.68 -3.19
CA THR A 24 9.75 6.39 -4.47
C THR A 24 8.87 5.63 -5.46
N ILE A 25 8.80 4.31 -5.35
CA ILE A 25 8.06 3.46 -6.29
C ILE A 25 6.58 3.43 -5.89
N ARG A 26 5.70 3.81 -6.83
CA ARG A 26 4.24 3.77 -6.64
C ARG A 26 3.69 2.45 -7.14
N GLY A 27 2.96 1.74 -6.28
CA GLY A 27 2.30 0.48 -6.59
C GLY A 27 0.86 0.42 -6.11
N GLN A 28 0.19 -0.69 -6.37
CA GLN A 28 -1.18 -0.95 -5.94
C GLN A 28 -1.29 -2.33 -5.31
N ILE A 29 -1.98 -2.42 -4.18
CA ILE A 29 -2.26 -3.71 -3.52
C ILE A 29 -3.31 -4.47 -4.32
N THR A 30 -2.96 -5.67 -4.79
CA THR A 30 -3.87 -6.56 -5.56
C THR A 30 -4.37 -7.76 -4.76
N ALA A 31 -3.60 -8.20 -3.76
CA ALA A 31 -3.99 -9.27 -2.85
C ALA A 31 -3.43 -9.03 -1.44
N ILE A 32 -4.10 -9.61 -0.44
CA ILE A 32 -3.68 -9.57 0.97
C ILE A 32 -3.60 -11.00 1.47
N CYS A 33 -2.50 -11.35 2.14
CA CYS A 33 -2.33 -12.62 2.82
C CYS A 33 -2.09 -12.37 4.30
N ILE A 34 -2.92 -12.98 5.15
CA ILE A 34 -2.81 -12.90 6.61
C ILE A 34 -2.29 -14.25 7.10
N ARG A 35 -1.11 -14.26 7.72
CA ARG A 35 -0.46 -15.45 8.29
C ARG A 35 -0.25 -15.23 9.78
N ALA A 36 0.07 -16.31 10.50
CA ALA A 36 0.44 -16.25 11.91
C ALA A 36 1.64 -15.31 12.18
N THR A 37 2.52 -15.13 11.18
CA THR A 37 3.70 -14.26 11.25
C THR A 37 3.42 -12.79 10.89
N GLY A 38 2.20 -12.46 10.42
CA GLY A 38 1.82 -11.10 10.04
C GLY A 38 1.10 -11.00 8.70
N ILE A 39 0.94 -9.75 8.23
CA ILE A 39 0.28 -9.42 6.96
C ILE A 39 1.34 -9.23 5.87
N THR A 40 1.09 -9.82 4.71
CA THR A 40 1.83 -9.52 3.47
C THR A 40 0.87 -9.06 2.38
N TYR A 41 1.36 -8.21 1.50
CA TYR A 41 0.61 -7.61 0.41
C TYR A 41 1.21 -8.02 -0.92
N GLU A 42 0.39 -8.46 -1.86
CA GLU A 42 0.81 -8.52 -3.26
C GLU A 42 0.67 -7.12 -3.83
N VAL A 43 1.78 -6.57 -4.31
CA VAL A 43 1.84 -5.22 -4.87
C VAL A 43 2.25 -5.30 -6.33
N VAL A 44 1.49 -4.61 -7.17
CA VAL A 44 1.78 -4.44 -8.58
C VAL A 44 2.28 -3.01 -8.81
N TRP A 45 3.35 -2.86 -9.58
CA TRP A 45 3.87 -1.56 -10.01
C TRP A 45 4.49 -1.66 -11.40
N TRP A 46 4.84 -0.51 -11.96
CA TRP A 46 5.61 -0.44 -13.21
C TRP A 46 7.04 -0.04 -12.92
N SER A 47 7.99 -0.84 -13.40
CA SER A 47 9.39 -0.48 -13.48
C SER A 47 9.70 -0.24 -14.94
N GLU A 48 9.86 1.03 -15.32
CA GLU A 48 9.97 1.44 -16.73
C GLU A 48 8.76 0.92 -17.53
N SER A 49 8.98 0.14 -18.59
CA SER A 49 7.93 -0.47 -19.43
C SER A 49 7.51 -1.87 -18.97
N GLN A 50 8.00 -2.37 -17.83
CA GLN A 50 7.69 -3.71 -17.32
C GLN A 50 6.78 -3.65 -16.09
N ARG A 51 5.66 -4.38 -16.16
CA ARG A 51 4.80 -4.62 -14.99
C ARG A 51 5.47 -5.63 -14.05
N ARG A 52 5.64 -5.24 -12.79
CA ARG A 52 6.17 -6.05 -11.70
C ARG A 52 5.02 -6.44 -10.75
N CYS A 53 5.18 -7.57 -10.07
CA CYS A 53 4.22 -8.11 -9.10
C CYS A 53 4.98 -8.94 -8.07
N GLU A 54 4.98 -8.50 -6.82
CA GLU A 54 5.72 -9.17 -5.74
C GLU A 54 4.97 -9.12 -4.41
N TRP A 55 5.24 -10.09 -3.55
CA TRP A 55 4.72 -10.14 -2.18
C TRP A 55 5.67 -9.39 -1.25
N LEU A 56 5.16 -8.36 -0.60
CA LEU A 56 5.90 -7.48 0.31
C LEU A 56 5.34 -7.58 1.72
N SER A 57 6.21 -7.44 2.72
CA SER A 57 5.80 -7.36 4.11
C SER A 57 5.14 -6.01 4.41
N ALA A 58 4.37 -5.93 5.51
CA ALA A 58 3.76 -4.67 5.93
C ALA A 58 4.76 -3.54 6.19
N ALA A 59 6.01 -3.86 6.53
CA ALA A 59 7.07 -2.87 6.74
C ALA A 59 7.60 -2.25 5.43
N GLU A 60 7.45 -2.95 4.31
CA GLU A 60 7.92 -2.53 2.99
C GLU A 60 6.88 -1.69 2.23
N VAL A 61 5.67 -1.58 2.78
CA VAL A 61 4.53 -0.93 2.13
C VAL A 61 4.04 0.24 2.97
N ALA A 62 3.96 1.41 2.33
CA ALA A 62 3.42 2.62 2.92
C ALA A 62 2.18 3.08 2.17
N ALA A 63 1.10 3.45 2.87
CA ALA A 63 -0.01 4.12 2.22
C ALA A 63 0.47 5.42 1.57
N GLU A 64 0.03 5.68 0.34
CA GLU A 64 0.13 7.03 -0.21
C GLU A 64 -0.99 7.86 0.44
N GLU A 65 -0.64 8.90 1.20
CA GLU A 65 -1.60 9.87 1.73
C GLU A 65 -2.15 10.69 0.56
N GLY A 66 -3.23 10.20 -0.03
CA GLY A 66 -3.94 10.85 -1.12
C GLY A 66 -5.44 10.88 -0.82
N HIS A 67 -5.86 11.74 0.11
CA HIS A 67 -7.24 12.19 0.15
C HIS A 67 -7.41 13.33 -0.88
N GLU A 68 -7.52 12.97 -2.16
CA GLU A 68 -8.20 13.87 -3.10
C GLU A 68 -9.68 13.52 -3.05
N THR A 69 -10.42 14.21 -2.16
CA THR A 69 -11.88 14.24 -2.23
C THR A 69 -12.25 14.98 -3.50
N MET A 70 -12.42 14.25 -4.60
CA MET A 70 -12.96 14.81 -5.83
C MET A 70 -14.48 14.89 -5.67
N GLU A 71 -15.00 16.08 -5.35
CA GLU A 71 -16.42 16.33 -5.47
C GLU A 71 -16.81 16.15 -6.94
N LEU A 72 -17.63 15.13 -7.22
CA LEU A 72 -18.26 15.00 -8.53
C LEU A 72 -19.20 16.20 -8.68
N GLY A 73 -18.79 17.17 -9.49
CA GLY A 73 -19.59 18.36 -9.78
C GLY A 73 -21.01 17.97 -10.18
N HIS A 74 -21.99 18.66 -9.60
CA HIS A 74 -23.40 18.52 -9.90
C HIS A 74 -23.66 18.84 -11.38
N TYR A 75 -23.72 17.82 -12.23
CA TYR A 75 -24.37 17.92 -13.52
C TYR A 75 -25.87 17.68 -13.33
N LEU A 76 -26.60 18.75 -13.03
CA LEU A 76 -28.05 18.85 -13.22
C LEU A 76 -28.32 19.89 -14.31
#